data_AF-A0A7Y0R0N8-F1
#
_entry.id   AF-A0A7Y0R0N8-F1
#
_cell.length_a   1.000
_cell.length_b   1.000
_cell.length_c   1.000
_cell.angle_alpha   90.00
_cell.angle_beta   90.00
_cell.angle_gamma   90.00
#
_symmetry.space_group_name_H-M   'P 1'
#
loop_
_entity.id
_entity.type
_entity.pdbx_description
1 polymer ?
#
loop_
_entity_poly.entity_id
_entity_poly.type
_entity_poly.pdbx_seq_one_letter_code
_entity_poly.pdbx_strand_id
1 'polypeptide(L)' 'EEGKGLKIVRHSLPYGTVTGAHGLLFISYCNTLHNIKVMLESMYGVTDGKTDQLLRFTKAVTGAYFFAPSQEMLAELAIK' A
#
# COMPACT_ATOMS: atom_id res chain seq x y z
N GLU A 1 -1.59 -9.95 14.40
CA GLU A 1 -1.15 -11.30 14.79
C GLU A 1 -1.41 -11.52 16.27
N GLU A 2 -1.22 -12.74 16.77
CA GLU A 2 -1.57 -13.12 18.15
C GLU A 2 -3.07 -12.91 18.45
N GLY A 3 -3.92 -13.29 17.48
CA GLY A 3 -5.37 -13.09 17.58
C GLY A 3 -5.86 -11.67 17.29
N LYS A 4 -4.97 -10.71 17.02
CA LYS A 4 -5.35 -9.33 16.66
C LYS A 4 -5.28 -9.09 15.15
N GLY A 5 -6.25 -8.36 14.61
CA GLY A 5 -6.27 -8.00 13.19
C GLY A 5 -5.17 -7.00 12.82
N LEU A 6 -4.53 -7.21 11.67
CA LEU A 6 -3.59 -6.25 11.09
C LEU A 6 -4.38 -5.09 10.47
N LYS A 7 -4.02 -3.86 10.83
CA LYS A 7 -4.75 -2.64 10.42
C LYS A 7 -3.83 -1.66 9.70
N ILE A 8 -4.41 -0.94 8.75
CA ILE A 8 -3.79 0.13 7.97
C ILE A 8 -4.81 1.27 7.80
N VAL A 9 -4.33 2.50 7.62
CA VAL A 9 -5.17 3.65 7.30
C VAL A 9 -5.04 3.93 5.81
N ARG A 10 -6.13 3.77 5.05
CA ARG A 10 -6.13 3.96 3.59
C ARG A 10 -6.52 5.40 3.24
N HIS A 11 -5.82 5.98 2.27
CA HIS A 11 -6.14 7.26 1.64
C HIS A 11 -6.36 7.09 0.13
N SER A 12 -6.77 5.88 -0.28
CA SER A 12 -6.91 5.52 -1.69
C SER A 12 -8.07 6.25 -2.33
N LEU A 13 -7.90 6.71 -3.57
CA LEU A 13 -8.94 7.37 -4.36
C LEU A 13 -8.96 6.86 -5.80
N PRO A 14 -10.12 6.82 -6.47
CA PRO A 14 -10.20 6.55 -7.90
C PRO A 14 -9.43 7.60 -8.71
N TYR A 15 -8.92 7.21 -9.88
CA TYR A 15 -8.28 8.13 -10.83
C TYR A 15 -8.61 7.75 -12.27
N GLY A 16 -8.37 8.69 -13.18
CA GLY A 16 -8.32 8.42 -14.63
C GLY A 16 -9.48 8.96 -15.43
N THR A 17 -9.57 8.49 -16.67
CA THR A 17 -10.61 8.85 -17.65
C THR A 17 -11.12 7.61 -18.38
N VAL A 18 -12.27 7.69 -19.03
CA VAL A 18 -12.90 6.55 -19.73
C VAL A 18 -12.02 6.00 -20.85
N THR A 19 -11.39 6.87 -21.64
CA THR A 19 -10.55 6.48 -22.79
C THR A 19 -9.07 6.32 -22.45
N GLY A 20 -8.63 6.80 -21.29
CA GLY A 20 -7.26 6.67 -20.79
C GLY A 20 -7.14 5.62 -19.68
N ALA A 21 -5.97 5.60 -19.03
CA ALA A 21 -5.77 4.79 -17.83
C ALA A 21 -6.73 5.23 -16.72
N HIS A 22 -7.37 4.27 -16.08
CA HIS A 22 -8.28 4.48 -14.96
C HIS A 22 -8.22 3.32 -13.97
N GLY A 23 -8.54 3.61 -12.72
CA GLY A 23 -8.50 2.62 -11.65
C GLY A 23 -8.44 3.26 -10.27
N LEU A 24 -7.68 2.63 -9.38
CA LEU A 24 -7.48 3.09 -8.01
C LEU A 24 -6.02 3.47 -7.79
N LEU A 25 -5.77 4.66 -7.26
CA LEU A 25 -4.48 5.00 -6.69
C LEU A 25 -4.50 4.52 -5.23
N PHE A 26 -3.98 3.31 -5.01
CA PHE A 26 -3.89 2.75 -3.66
C PHE A 26 -2.74 3.40 -2.89
N ILE A 27 -3.07 3.92 -1.70
CA ILE A 27 -2.11 4.44 -0.73
C ILE A 27 -2.62 4.16 0.69
N SER A 28 -1.68 3.80 1.58
CA SER A 28 -1.96 3.51 2.97
C SER A 28 -0.81 3.92 3.88
N TYR A 29 -1.15 4.33 5.09
CA TYR A 29 -0.23 4.58 6.20
C TYR A 29 -0.39 3.49 7.26
N CYS A 30 0.70 3.17 7.94
CA CYS A 30 0.70 2.26 9.07
C CYS A 30 1.84 2.65 10.03
N ASN A 31 1.66 2.35 11.32
CA ASN A 31 2.72 2.53 12.32
C ASN A 31 3.84 1.48 12.20
N THR A 32 3.65 0.44 11.40
CA THR A 32 4.67 -0.57 11.06
C THR A 32 4.51 -1.02 9.62
N LEU A 33 5.63 -1.16 8.90
CA LEU A 33 5.64 -1.66 7.52
C LEU A 33 5.14 -3.11 7.43
N HIS A 34 5.28 -3.87 8.53
CA HIS A 34 4.92 -5.28 8.63
C HIS A 34 3.49 -5.56 8.15
N ASN A 35 2.52 -4.76 8.60
CA ASN A 35 1.11 -4.99 8.26
C ASN A 35 0.87 -4.93 6.75
N ILE A 36 1.50 -3.97 6.06
CA ILE A 36 1.37 -3.80 4.61
C ILE A 36 2.06 -4.96 3.88
N LYS A 37 3.25 -5.35 4.35
CA LYS A 37 4.00 -6.48 3.78
C LYS A 37 3.21 -7.79 3.85
N VAL A 38 2.66 -8.13 5.02
CA VAL A 38 1.86 -9.36 5.21
C VAL A 38 0.62 -9.35 4.31
N MET A 39 -0.06 -8.21 4.18
CA MET A 39 -1.22 -8.09 3.28
C MET A 39 -0.81 -8.32 1.83
N LEU A 40 0.29 -7.71 1.36
CA LEU A 40 0.78 -7.89 -0.01
C LEU A 40 1.22 -9.34 -0.29
N GLU A 41 1.97 -9.96 0.64
CA GLU A 41 2.39 -11.36 0.51
C GLU A 41 1.18 -12.31 0.40
N SER A 42 0.12 -12.06 1.16
CA SER A 42 -1.12 -12.82 1.04
C SER A 42 -1.81 -12.56 -0.31
N MET A 43 -1.96 -11.29 -0.72
CA MET A 43 -2.64 -10.95 -1.98
C MET A 43 -1.94 -11.54 -3.22
N TYR A 44 -0.61 -11.58 -3.20
CA TYR A 44 0.21 -12.08 -4.32
C TYR A 44 0.60 -13.56 -4.17
N GLY A 45 -0.02 -14.29 -3.24
CA GLY A 45 0.14 -15.74 -3.09
C GLY A 45 1.52 -16.18 -2.56
N VAL A 46 2.29 -15.27 -1.98
CA VAL A 46 3.56 -15.61 -1.31
C VAL A 46 3.31 -16.42 -0.03
N THR A 47 2.23 -16.10 0.68
CA THR A 47 1.90 -16.76 1.96
C THR A 47 1.41 -18.20 1.78
N ASP A 48 0.53 -18.47 0.82
CA ASP A 48 -0.18 -19.76 0.72
C ASP A 48 -0.36 -20.28 -0.72
N GLY A 49 0.29 -19.64 -1.70
CA GLY A 49 0.18 -19.98 -3.12
C GLY A 49 -1.13 -19.54 -3.79
N LYS A 50 -2.04 -18.88 -3.07
CA LYS A 50 -3.34 -18.41 -3.61
C LYS A 50 -3.32 -16.90 -3.78
N THR A 51 -3.65 -16.44 -4.98
CA THR A 51 -3.72 -15.00 -5.27
C THR A 51 -5.10 -14.43 -5.00
N ASP A 52 -5.15 -13.14 -4.66
CA ASP A 52 -6.39 -12.38 -4.58
C ASP A 52 -7.12 -12.39 -5.93
N GLN A 53 -8.42 -12.69 -5.90
CA GLN A 53 -9.25 -12.77 -7.11
C GLN A 53 -9.44 -11.40 -7.79
N LEU A 54 -9.35 -10.29 -7.06
CA LEU A 54 -9.46 -8.95 -7.62
C LEU A 54 -8.32 -8.64 -8.60
N LEU A 55 -7.13 -9.21 -8.37
CA LEU A 55 -5.95 -9.04 -9.24
C LEU A 55 -6.12 -9.67 -10.63
N ARG A 56 -7.21 -10.40 -10.88
CA ARG A 56 -7.58 -10.86 -12.23
C ARG A 56 -8.10 -9.73 -13.11
N PHE A 57 -8.58 -8.63 -12.52
CA PHE A 57 -9.25 -7.53 -13.21
C PHE A 57 -8.47 -6.21 -13.15
N THR A 58 -7.51 -6.10 -12.25
CA THR A 58 -6.67 -4.91 -12.09
C THR A 58 -5.21 -5.31 -11.90
N LYS A 59 -4.28 -4.45 -12.33
CA LYS A 59 -2.84 -4.68 -12.22
C LYS A 59 -2.17 -3.45 -11.64
N ALA A 60 -1.34 -3.64 -10.62
CA ALA A 60 -0.48 -2.59 -10.12
C ALA A 60 0.62 -2.30 -11.16
N VAL A 61 0.71 -1.05 -11.60
CA VAL A 61 1.76 -0.59 -12.53
C VAL A 61 2.91 0.13 -11.82
N THR A 62 2.71 0.49 -10.55
CA THR A 62 3.70 1.12 -9.67
C THR A 62 3.64 0.49 -8.29
N GLY A 63 4.74 0.54 -7.55
CA GLY A 63 4.80 0.15 -6.15
C GLY A 63 6.02 0.76 -5.47
N ALA A 64 5.84 1.35 -4.29
CA ALA A 64 6.92 1.98 -3.53
C ALA A 64 6.57 2.02 -2.04
N TYR A 65 7.62 2.01 -1.21
CA TYR A 65 7.51 2.31 0.21
C TYR A 65 8.15 3.65 0.52
N PHE A 66 7.52 4.37 1.44
CA PHE A 66 7.99 5.66 1.93
C PHE A 66 7.85 5.72 3.45
N PHE A 67 8.55 6.68 4.03
CA PHE A 67 8.37 7.08 5.42
C PHE A 67 7.94 8.55 5.44
N ALA A 68 6.81 8.85 6.05
CA ALA A 68 6.37 10.21 6.32
C ALA A 68 6.85 10.59 7.73
N PRO A 69 7.90 11.42 7.86
CA PRO A 69 8.43 11.81 9.17
C PRO A 69 7.44 12.67 9.96
N SER A 70 7.72 12.86 11.26
CA SER A 70 7.03 13.89 12.04
C SER A 70 7.36 15.29 11.48
N GLN A 71 6.56 16.29 11.87
CA GLN A 71 6.77 17.66 11.38
C GLN A 71 8.12 18.22 11.84
N GLU A 72 8.54 17.90 13.07
CA GLU A 72 9.81 18.31 13.64
C GLU A 72 10.97 17.70 12.86
N MET A 73 10.95 16.38 12.63
CA MET A 73 11.98 15.71 11.85
C MET A 73 12.03 16.24 10.41
N LEU A 74 10.87 16.48 9.78
CA LEU A 74 10.83 17.04 8.44
C LEU A 74 11.51 18.40 8.36
N ALA A 75 11.32 19.26 9.37
CA ALA A 75 11.93 20.58 9.44
C ALA A 75 13.45 20.54 9.64
N GLU A 76 13.98 19.47 10.22
CA GLU A 76 15.41 19.28 10.49
C GLU A 76 16.17 18.62 9.31
N LEU A 77 15.47 18.06 8.32
CA LEU A 77 16.10 17.40 7.17
C LEU A 77 16.85 18.43 6.30
N ALA A 78 18.18 18.30 6.22
CA ALA A 78 19.03 19.05 5.31
C ALA A 78 19.79 18.10 4.37
N ILE A 79 19.79 18.42 3.08
CA ILE A 79 20.67 17.76 2.11
C ILE A 79 22.06 18.39 2.28
N LYS A 80 23.09 17.55 2.40
CA LYS A 80 24.49 18.01 2.45
C LYS A 80 24.94 18.58 1.12
#